data_AF-A0A9N9JAY4-F1
#
_entry.id   AF-A0A9N9JAY4-F1
#
_cell.length_a   1.000
_cell.length_b   1.000
_cell.length_c   1.000
_cell.angle_alpha   90.00
_cell.angle_beta   90.00
_cell.angle_gamma   90.00
#
_symmetry.space_group_name_H-M   'P 1'
#
loop_
_entity.id
_entity.type
_entity.pdbx_description
1 polymer ?
#
loop_
_entity_poly.entity_id
_entity_poly.type
_entity_poly.pdbx_seq_one_letter_code
_entity_poly.pdbx_strand_id
1 'polypeptide(L)'
;LVIILEDFAEVTEYLSRSNYTTISLMYSLLAIISKNIVPDDFSIEVVDLTSLNTTFDDDVGYEDASEDEPITRQPKPALYQSINHYWKIPQEQGMLAALLDSRFK
;
A
#
# COMPACT_ATOMS: atom_id res chain seq x y z
N LEU A 1 -1.92 8.00 -12.38
CA LEU A 1 -1.03 7.00 -11.74
C LEU A 1 0.19 7.66 -11.09
N VAL A 2 0.93 8.51 -11.82
CA VAL A 2 2.17 9.19 -11.36
C VAL A 2 2.04 9.84 -9.97
N ILE A 3 0.98 10.63 -9.72
CA ILE A 3 0.78 11.32 -8.43
C ILE A 3 0.60 10.35 -7.26
N ILE A 4 -0.08 9.21 -7.47
CA ILE A 4 -0.31 8.23 -6.40
C ILE A 4 0.99 7.50 -6.07
N LEU A 5 1.81 7.19 -7.08
CA LEU A 5 3.07 6.45 -6.89
C LEU A 5 4.17 7.29 -6.27
N GLU A 6 4.09 8.62 -6.37
CA GLU A 6 5.06 9.55 -5.76
C GLU A 6 5.15 9.36 -4.23
N ASP A 7 4.00 9.23 -3.56
CA ASP A 7 3.95 8.98 -2.11
C ASP A 7 4.63 7.64 -1.73
N PHE A 8 4.47 6.61 -2.55
CA PHE A 8 5.13 5.32 -2.32
C PHE A 8 6.63 5.41 -2.57
N ALA A 9 7.05 6.17 -3.58
CA ALA A 9 8.47 6.40 -3.85
C ALA A 9 9.15 7.11 -2.68
N GLU A 10 8.53 8.16 -2.14
CA GLU A 10 9.05 8.88 -0.96
C GLU A 10 9.18 7.96 0.26
N VAL A 11 8.11 7.21 0.57
CA VAL A 11 8.11 6.29 1.72
C VAL A 11 9.14 5.16 1.57
N THR A 12 9.26 4.58 0.37
CA THR A 12 10.23 3.50 0.13
C THR A 12 11.67 4.00 0.13
N GLU A 13 11.93 5.22 -0.36
CA GLU A 13 13.24 5.88 -0.24
C GLU A 13 13.59 6.12 1.23
N TYR A 14 12.64 6.62 2.02
CA TYR A 14 12.83 6.82 3.46
C TYR A 14 13.15 5.49 4.18
N LEU A 15 12.40 4.43 3.88
CA LEU A 15 12.64 3.09 4.43
C LEU A 15 14.00 2.54 4.02
N SER A 16 14.40 2.73 2.76
CA SER A 16 15.69 2.28 2.23
C SER A 16 16.88 2.94 2.93
N ARG A 17 16.72 4.19 3.39
CA ARG A 17 17.72 4.91 4.18
C ARG A 17 17.78 4.48 5.65
N SER A 18 16.76 3.79 6.15
CA SER A 18 16.76 3.30 7.52
C SER A 18 17.57 2.01 7.64
N ASN A 19 18.44 1.94 8.64
CA ASN A 19 19.15 0.69 8.95
C ASN A 19 18.18 -0.42 9.41
N TYR A 20 17.02 -0.04 9.96
CA TYR A 20 16.01 -0.96 10.46
C TYR A 20 14.61 -0.47 10.13
N THR A 21 13.81 -1.32 9.51
CA THR A 21 12.37 -1.12 9.36
C THR A 21 11.68 -1.62 10.63
N THR A 22 11.25 -0.69 11.49
CA THR A 22 10.56 -1.02 12.75
C THR A 22 9.05 -0.92 12.61
N ILE A 23 8.30 -1.59 13.49
CA ILE A 23 6.82 -1.53 13.51
C ILE A 23 6.34 -0.10 13.68
N SER A 24 6.99 0.70 14.54
CA SER A 24 6.71 2.13 14.72
C SER A 24 6.84 2.94 13.43
N LEU A 25 7.93 2.74 12.68
CA LEU A 25 8.14 3.40 11.38
C LEU A 25 7.09 2.96 10.37
N MET A 26 6.88 1.66 10.22
CA MET A 26 5.90 1.11 9.29
C MET A 26 4.50 1.62 9.61
N TYR A 27 4.12 1.64 10.89
CA TYR A 27 2.81 2.12 11.33
C TYR A 27 2.59 3.59 10.94
N SER A 28 3.57 4.46 11.17
CA SER A 28 3.49 5.87 10.80
C SER A 28 3.44 6.08 9.28
N LEU A 29 4.27 5.37 8.52
CA LEU A 29 4.35 5.51 7.06
C LEU A 29 3.10 4.96 6.36
N LEU A 30 2.58 3.82 6.84
CA LEU A 30 1.32 3.27 6.36
C LEU A 30 0.15 4.22 6.62
N ALA A 31 0.14 4.92 7.75
CA ALA A 31 -0.89 5.93 8.03
C ALA A 31 -0.84 7.11 7.04
N ILE A 32 0.35 7.54 6.62
CA ILE A 32 0.54 8.59 5.61
C ILE A 32 0.01 8.12 4.26
N ILE A 33 0.49 6.97 3.76
CA ILE A 33 0.06 6.43 2.46
C ILE A 33 -1.44 6.20 2.46
N SER A 34 -1.97 5.57 3.51
CA SER A 34 -3.40 5.23 3.61
C SER A 34 -4.28 6.47 3.53
N LYS A 35 -3.87 7.59 4.12
CA LYS A 35 -4.58 8.87 4.07
C LYS A 35 -4.66 9.44 2.65
N ASN A 36 -3.61 9.29 1.85
CA ASN A 36 -3.55 9.86 0.51
C ASN A 36 -4.28 9.02 -0.55
N ILE A 37 -4.44 7.71 -0.29
CA ILE A 37 -5.10 6.79 -1.21
C ILE A 37 -6.54 6.45 -0.81
N VAL A 38 -7.10 7.09 0.23
CA VAL A 38 -8.52 6.92 0.56
C VAL A 38 -9.35 7.24 -0.69
N PRO A 39 -10.16 6.27 -1.18
CA PRO A 39 -10.98 6.50 -2.36
C PRO A 39 -12.14 7.44 -2.03
N ASP A 40 -12.50 8.30 -3.00
CA ASP A 40 -13.61 9.25 -2.87
C ASP A 40 -14.98 8.53 -2.90
N ASP A 41 -15.03 7.35 -3.52
CA ASP A 41 -16.18 6.46 -3.53
C ASP A 41 -15.73 5.01 -3.24
N PHE A 42 -16.41 4.39 -2.28
CA PHE A 42 -16.19 3.00 -1.88
C PHE A 42 -17.07 2.01 -2.68
N SER A 43 -17.87 2.48 -3.64
CA SER A 43 -18.77 1.67 -4.48
C SER A 43 -18.08 0.66 -5.42
N ILE A 44 -16.77 0.51 -5.30
CA ILE A 44 -15.93 -0.22 -6.25
C ILE A 44 -15.82 -1.70 -5.84
N GLU A 45 -15.83 -2.58 -6.84
CA GLU A 45 -15.73 -4.04 -6.69
C GLU A 45 -14.62 -4.43 -5.70
N VAL A 46 -14.98 -5.33 -4.78
CA VAL A 46 -14.03 -5.95 -3.85
C VAL A 46 -13.03 -6.73 -4.68
N VAL A 47 -11.76 -6.35 -4.60
CA VAL A 47 -10.67 -7.10 -5.22
C VAL A 47 -10.52 -8.39 -4.43
N ASP A 48 -10.58 -9.53 -5.11
CA ASP A 48 -10.26 -10.82 -4.49
C ASP A 48 -8.75 -10.89 -4.24
N LEU A 49 -8.34 -10.59 -3.02
CA LEU A 49 -6.95 -10.66 -2.54
C LEU A 49 -6.58 -12.04 -1.98
N THR A 50 -7.50 -13.01 -2.02
CA THR A 50 -7.30 -14.36 -1.50
C THR A 50 -6.95 -15.39 -2.59
N SER A 51 -7.26 -15.06 -3.85
CA SER A 51 -6.75 -15.79 -5.00
C SER A 51 -5.23 -15.80 -4.99
N LEU A 52 -4.63 -17.00 -4.97
CA LEU A 52 -3.18 -17.17 -5.06
C LEU A 52 -2.64 -16.64 -6.40
N ASN A 53 -3.48 -16.64 -7.44
CA ASN A 53 -3.18 -16.17 -8.78
C ASN A 53 -3.12 -14.63 -8.77
N THR A 54 -2.00 -14.09 -8.29
CA THR A 54 -1.74 -12.65 -8.30
C THR A 54 -0.94 -12.29 -9.56
N THR A 55 -1.05 -11.04 -10.03
CA THR A 55 -0.23 -10.51 -11.13
C THR A 55 1.29 -10.62 -10.91
N PHE A 56 1.73 -11.00 -9.69
CA PHE A 56 3.12 -11.19 -9.31
C PHE A 56 3.55 -12.67 -9.22
N ASP A 57 2.69 -13.64 -9.55
CA ASP A 57 3.11 -15.04 -9.67
C ASP A 57 3.95 -15.24 -10.95
N ASP A 58 5.09 -15.92 -10.82
CA ASP A 58 6.08 -16.14 -11.90
C ASP A 58 5.53 -16.93 -13.12
N ASP A 59 4.34 -17.54 -13.00
CA ASP A 59 3.70 -18.36 -14.05
C ASP A 59 2.69 -17.57 -14.91
N VAL A 60 2.48 -16.28 -14.63
CA VAL A 60 1.61 -15.44 -15.47
C VAL A 60 2.46 -14.78 -16.55
N GLY A 61 2.49 -15.38 -17.74
CA GLY A 61 3.12 -14.77 -18.91
C GLY A 61 2.59 -13.35 -19.12
N TYR A 62 3.49 -12.36 -19.07
CA TYR A 62 3.12 -10.96 -19.31
C TYR A 62 2.79 -10.81 -20.80
N GLU A 63 1.52 -10.92 -21.15
CA GLU A 63 1.05 -10.37 -22.42
C GLU A 63 0.96 -8.87 -22.23
N ASP A 64 1.73 -8.12 -23.02
CA ASP A 64 1.71 -6.66 -23.01
C ASP A 64 0.26 -6.22 -23.22
N ALA A 65 -0.31 -5.50 -22.26
CA ALA A 65 -1.67 -5.03 -22.37
C ALA A 65 -1.77 -4.17 -23.63
N SER A 66 -2.69 -4.50 -24.54
CA SER A 66 -2.89 -3.71 -25.76
C SER A 66 -3.12 -2.25 -25.36
N GLU A 67 -2.38 -1.32 -25.99
CA GLU A 67 -2.47 0.13 -25.72
C GLU A 67 -3.90 0.69 -25.83
N ASP A 68 -4.81 -0.06 -26.47
CA ASP A 68 -6.20 0.28 -26.71
C ASP A 68 -7.17 -0.09 -25.57
N GLU A 69 -6.73 -0.83 -24.52
CA GLU A 69 -7.61 -1.08 -23.37
C GLU A 69 -7.71 0.17 -22.50
N PRO A 70 -8.91 0.76 -22.34
CA PRO A 70 -9.04 1.92 -21.49
C PRO A 70 -8.78 1.47 -20.04
N ILE A 71 -7.75 2.05 -19.41
CA ILE A 71 -7.50 1.94 -17.97
C ILE A 71 -8.64 2.67 -17.26
N THR A 72 -9.80 2.01 -17.17
CA THR A 72 -11.04 2.52 -16.58
C THR A 72 -11.08 2.34 -15.08
N ARG A 73 -10.18 1.51 -14.53
CA ARG A 73 -10.13 1.23 -13.10
C ARG A 73 -9.38 2.33 -12.36
N GLN A 74 -10.10 3.05 -11.51
CA GLN A 74 -9.45 3.90 -10.50
C GLN A 74 -8.57 3.02 -9.61
N PRO A 75 -7.27 3.30 -9.47
CA PRO A 75 -6.34 2.42 -8.74
C PRO A 75 -6.43 2.58 -7.22
N LYS A 76 -6.95 3.72 -6.72
CA LYS A 76 -7.04 4.05 -5.28
C LYS A 76 -7.75 2.97 -4.43
N PRO A 77 -8.93 2.46 -4.81
CA PRO A 77 -9.65 1.48 -4.00
C PRO A 77 -8.92 0.13 -3.94
N ALA A 78 -8.37 -0.34 -5.06
CA ALA A 78 -7.58 -1.57 -5.10
C ALA A 78 -6.33 -1.46 -4.23
N LEU A 79 -5.62 -0.32 -4.30
CA LEU A 79 -4.47 -0.04 -3.44
C LEU A 79 -4.87 0.05 -1.97
N TYR A 80 -5.96 0.77 -1.66
CA TYR A 80 -6.47 0.91 -0.30
C TYR A 80 -6.87 -0.44 0.31
N GLN A 81 -7.56 -1.29 -0.46
CA GLN A 81 -7.89 -2.66 -0.03
C GLN A 81 -6.62 -3.50 0.18
N SER A 82 -5.65 -3.42 -0.72
CA SER A 82 -4.39 -4.17 -0.64
C SER A 82 -3.56 -3.79 0.59
N ILE A 83 -3.40 -2.49 0.89
CA ILE A 83 -2.67 -2.04 2.07
C ILE A 83 -3.37 -2.51 3.36
N ASN A 84 -4.69 -2.42 3.41
CA ASN A 84 -5.47 -2.88 4.57
C ASN A 84 -5.52 -4.41 4.72
N HIS A 85 -5.23 -5.17 3.66
CA HIS A 85 -5.16 -6.62 3.69
C HIS A 85 -3.76 -7.11 4.13
N TYR A 86 -2.70 -6.70 3.41
CA TYR A 86 -1.35 -7.22 3.63
C TYR A 86 -0.60 -6.53 4.77
N TRP A 87 -0.84 -5.23 4.98
CA TRP A 87 -0.08 -4.41 5.94
C TRP A 87 -0.90 -4.01 7.17
N LYS A 88 -1.90 -4.83 7.52
CA LYS A 88 -2.75 -4.59 8.68
C LYS A 88 -1.96 -4.75 9.99
N ILE A 89 -1.56 -3.62 10.57
CA ILE A 89 -1.00 -3.58 11.93
C ILE A 89 -2.15 -3.27 12.91
N PRO A 90 -2.43 -4.14 13.89
CA PRO A 90 -3.40 -3.84 14.94
C PRO A 90 -3.10 -2.50 15.62
N GLN A 91 -4.11 -1.64 15.74
CA GLN A 91 -3.95 -0.26 16.22
C GLN A 91 -3.20 -0.18 17.55
N GLU A 92 -3.55 -1.05 18.50
CA GLU A 92 -2.89 -1.10 19.82
C GLU A 92 -1.39 -1.37 19.71
N GLN A 93 -1.00 -2.32 18.87
CA GLN A 93 0.40 -2.68 18.66
C GLN A 93 1.18 -1.57 17.95
N GLY A 94 0.55 -0.95 16.94
CA GLY A 94 1.11 0.20 16.24
C GLY A 94 1.34 1.41 17.17
N MET A 95 0.33 1.74 17.99
CA MET A 95 0.43 2.82 18.96
C MET A 95 1.47 2.53 20.05
N LEU A 96 1.50 1.31 20.59
CA LEU A 96 2.52 0.91 21.57
C LEU A 96 3.94 0.98 20.98
N ALA A 97 4.12 0.51 19.75
CA ALA A 97 5.41 0.59 19.07
C ALA A 97 5.85 2.05 18.88
N ALA A 98 4.95 2.92 18.42
CA ALA A 98 5.23 4.34 18.26
C ALA A 98 5.59 5.02 19.60
N LEU A 99 4.88 4.70 20.68
CA LEU A 99 5.14 5.24 22.02
C LEU A 99 6.51 4.83 22.57
N LEU A 100 6.93 3.59 22.30
CA LEU A 100 8.20 3.03 22.77
C LEU A 100 9.40 3.47 21.93
N ASP A 101 9.17 3.91 20.69
CA ASP A 101 10.22 4.39 19.80
C ASP A 101 10.55 5.85 20.09
N SER A 102 11.81 6.10 20.50
CA SER A 102 12.27 7.45 20.86
C SER A 102 12.23 8.45 19.71
N ARG A 103 12.17 8.00 18.45
CA ARG A 103 12.08 8.87 17.27
C ARG A 103 10.73 9.58 17.15
N PHE A 104 9.69 9.05 17.80
CA PHE A 104 8.31 9.56 17.72
C PHE A 104 7.86 10.26 19.02
N LYS A 105 8.80 10.57 19.92
CA LYS A 105 8.54 11.31 21.17
C LYS A 105 8.57 12.82 20.98
#